data_AF-A0A662D7F4-F1
#
_entry.id   AF-A0A662D7F4-F1
#
_cell.length_a   1.000
_cell.length_b   1.000
_cell.length_c   1.000
_cell.angle_alpha   90.00
_cell.angle_beta   90.00
_cell.angle_gamma   90.00
#
_symmetry.space_group_name_H-M   'P 1'
#
loop_
_entity.id
_entity.type
_entity.pdbx_description
1 polymer ?
#
loop_
_entity_poly.entity_id
_entity_poly.type
_entity_poly.pdbx_seq_one_letter_code
_entity_poly.pdbx_strand_id
1 'polypeptide(L)'
;MIELFLSFLIFGALGIVLVVMNKILGPRRLNPIKETPFECGSPYLQDDINPVSIKFVTVAFLFLLFDIEVVFFFPWAVVFKKLGFKGLVIMGSYLLILIFGFIYAWKKGAFEWEK
;
A
#
# COMPACT_ATOMS: atom_id res chain seq x y z
N MET A 1 -3.38 23.09 -11.08
CA MET A 1 -3.95 22.69 -9.77
C MET A 1 -5.46 22.52 -9.87
N ILE A 2 -6.19 23.48 -10.44
CA ILE A 2 -7.63 23.38 -10.71
C ILE A 2 -7.97 22.17 -11.59
N GLU A 3 -7.22 21.94 -12.68
CA GLU A 3 -7.41 20.77 -13.54
C GLU A 3 -7.29 19.42 -12.81
N LEU A 4 -6.33 19.32 -11.88
CA LEU A 4 -6.15 18.10 -11.06
C LEU A 4 -7.30 17.93 -10.06
N PHE A 5 -7.76 19.03 -9.47
CA PHE A 5 -8.91 18.97 -8.58
C PHE A 5 -10.19 18.55 -9.33
N LEU A 6 -10.41 19.12 -10.52
CA LEU A 6 -11.54 18.76 -11.38
C LEU A 6 -11.48 17.31 -11.83
N SER A 7 -10.31 16.78 -12.19
CA SER A 7 -10.20 15.38 -12.60
C SER A 7 -10.55 14.42 -11.46
N PHE A 8 -10.02 14.64 -10.25
CA PHE A 8 -10.38 13.85 -9.07
C PHE A 8 -11.88 13.90 -8.78
N LEU A 9 -12.49 15.08 -8.88
CA LEU A 9 -13.92 15.27 -8.65
C LEU A 9 -14.77 14.54 -9.69
N ILE A 10 -14.40 14.64 -10.97
CA ILE A 10 -15.12 13.97 -12.06
C ILE A 10 -15.02 12.45 -11.93
N PHE A 11 -13.81 11.89 -11.73
CA PHE A 11 -13.64 10.45 -11.61
C PHE A 11 -14.24 9.88 -10.32
N GLY A 12 -14.13 10.61 -9.21
CA GLY A 12 -14.80 10.24 -7.95
C GLY A 12 -16.32 10.24 -8.10
N ALA A 13 -16.89 11.29 -8.71
CA ALA A 13 -18.32 11.37 -8.97
C ALA A 13 -18.79 10.27 -9.95
N LEU A 14 -18.02 9.99 -10.99
CA LEU A 14 -18.32 8.91 -11.92
C LEU A 14 -18.39 7.55 -11.22
N GLY A 15 -17.43 7.26 -10.32
CA GLY A 15 -17.46 6.03 -9.52
C GLY A 15 -18.75 5.91 -8.69
N ILE A 16 -19.18 6.99 -8.05
CA ILE A 16 -20.44 7.02 -7.29
C ILE A 16 -21.64 6.79 -8.21
N VAL A 17 -21.69 7.48 -9.35
CA VAL A 17 -22.78 7.35 -10.34
C VAL A 17 -22.89 5.90 -10.81
N LEU A 18 -21.77 5.24 -11.12
CA LEU A 18 -21.79 3.84 -11.57
C LEU A 18 -22.30 2.88 -10.50
N VAL A 19 -21.89 3.05 -9.24
CA VAL A 19 -22.38 2.23 -8.11
C VAL A 19 -23.89 2.45 -7.91
N VAL A 20 -24.35 3.70 -7.97
CA VAL A 20 -25.78 4.05 -7.85
C VAL A 20 -26.59 3.51 -9.03
N MET A 21 -26.07 3.62 -10.25
CA MET A 21 -26.71 3.05 -11.45
C MET A 21 -26.85 1.53 -11.34
N ASN A 22 -25.81 0.82 -10.88
CA ASN A 22 -25.92 -0.63 -10.64
C ASN A 22 -27.00 -0.95 -9.61
N LYS A 23 -27.12 -0.16 -8.54
CA LYS A 23 -28.14 -0.34 -7.51
C LYS A 23 -29.57 -0.14 -8.03
N ILE A 24 -29.78 0.78 -8.98
CA ILE A 24 -31.10 1.12 -9.55
C ILE A 24 -31.47 0.20 -10.71
N LEU A 25 -30.53 -0.07 -11.63
CA LEU A 25 -30.78 -0.81 -12.86
C LEU A 25 -30.59 -2.33 -12.69
N GLY A 26 -29.84 -2.77 -11.68
CA GLY A 26 -29.53 -4.17 -11.44
C GLY A 26 -30.72 -4.96 -10.89
N PRO A 27 -31.04 -6.15 -11.44
CA PRO A 27 -32.10 -6.99 -10.89
C PRO A 27 -31.72 -7.49 -9.49
N ARG A 28 -32.51 -7.13 -8.48
CA ARG A 28 -32.32 -7.62 -7.10
C ARG A 28 -33.16 -8.86 -6.83
N ARG A 29 -32.49 -9.99 -6.63
CA ARG A 29 -33.11 -11.23 -6.11
C ARG A 29 -32.49 -11.55 -4.76
N LEU A 30 -33.03 -10.92 -3.72
CA LEU A 30 -32.63 -11.17 -2.32
C LEU A 30 -32.93 -12.64 -2.00
N ASN A 31 -31.92 -13.38 -1.61
CA ASN A 31 -32.05 -14.75 -1.14
C ASN A 31 -31.11 -14.91 0.06
N PRO A 32 -31.60 -15.36 1.23
CA PRO A 32 -30.77 -15.50 2.43
C PRO A 32 -29.50 -16.34 2.19
N ILE A 33 -29.55 -17.35 1.32
CA ILE A 33 -28.39 -18.19 0.96
C ILE A 33 -27.39 -17.45 0.07
N LYS A 34 -27.83 -16.49 -0.76
CA LYS A 34 -26.92 -15.69 -1.60
C LYS A 34 -26.21 -14.58 -0.84
N GLU A 35 -26.78 -14.18 0.29
CA GLU A 35 -26.25 -13.11 1.14
C GLU A 35 -25.30 -13.66 2.23
N THR A 36 -25.13 -14.99 2.34
CA THR A 36 -24.12 -15.60 3.22
C THR A 36 -22.76 -15.72 2.53
N PRO A 37 -21.64 -15.57 3.25
CA PRO A 37 -20.30 -15.83 2.71
C PRO A 37 -20.19 -17.24 2.12
N PHE A 38 -19.40 -17.35 1.05
CA PHE A 38 -19.20 -18.63 0.37
C PHE A 38 -18.12 -19.47 1.08
N GLU A 39 -18.51 -20.67 1.55
CA GLU A 39 -17.60 -21.67 2.13
C GLU A 39 -17.73 -23.02 1.40
N CYS A 40 -17.62 -23.05 0.07
CA CYS A 40 -17.69 -24.30 -0.71
C CYS A 40 -18.97 -25.15 -0.49
N GLY A 41 -20.06 -24.53 -0.03
CA GLY A 41 -21.34 -25.18 0.25
C GLY A 41 -21.55 -25.60 1.71
N SER A 42 -20.59 -25.36 2.62
CA SER A 42 -20.84 -25.46 4.06
C SER A 42 -21.61 -24.24 4.58
N PRO A 43 -22.40 -24.37 5.66
CA PRO A 43 -22.92 -23.21 6.36
C PRO A 43 -21.75 -22.36 6.86
N TYR A 44 -21.90 -21.04 6.77
CA TYR A 44 -20.87 -20.10 7.20
C TYR A 44 -20.51 -20.31 8.68
N LEU A 45 -19.28 -20.75 8.96
CA LEU A 45 -18.78 -20.87 10.33
C LEU A 45 -18.33 -19.48 10.83
N GLN A 46 -19.22 -18.80 11.56
CA GLN A 46 -18.95 -17.47 12.10
C GLN A 46 -18.40 -17.48 13.53
N ASP A 47 -18.27 -18.66 14.14
CA ASP A 47 -18.11 -18.75 15.59
C ASP A 47 -16.73 -18.33 16.11
N ASP A 48 -15.65 -18.42 15.32
CA ASP A 48 -14.31 -18.03 15.79
C ASP A 48 -13.39 -17.65 14.61
N ILE A 49 -13.37 -16.37 14.22
CA ILE A 49 -12.30 -15.85 13.36
C ILE A 49 -11.01 -15.85 14.20
N ASN A 50 -10.29 -16.97 14.13
CA ASN A 50 -8.97 -17.05 14.72
C ASN A 50 -8.05 -16.01 14.06
N PRO A 51 -7.21 -15.32 14.83
CA PRO A 51 -6.24 -14.39 14.25
C PRO A 51 -5.38 -15.11 13.22
N VAL A 52 -5.43 -14.63 11.98
CA VAL A 52 -4.60 -15.16 10.90
C VAL A 52 -3.16 -14.68 11.11
N SER A 53 -2.21 -15.60 11.09
CA SER A 53 -0.78 -15.27 11.17
C SER A 53 -0.38 -14.42 9.95
N ILE A 54 -0.05 -13.16 10.19
CA ILE A 54 0.47 -12.25 9.14
C ILE A 54 1.96 -12.57 8.94
N LYS A 55 2.27 -13.34 7.90
CA LYS A 55 3.64 -13.81 7.62
C LYS A 55 4.60 -12.72 7.11
N PHE A 56 4.08 -11.55 6.77
CA PHE A 56 4.82 -10.44 6.13
C PHE A 56 4.97 -9.20 7.01
N VAL A 57 4.78 -9.33 8.33
CA VAL A 57 4.93 -8.21 9.28
C VAL A 57 6.33 -7.58 9.19
N THR A 58 7.38 -8.41 9.09
CA THR A 58 8.76 -7.94 8.93
C THR A 58 8.94 -7.09 7.68
N VAL A 59 8.32 -7.50 6.56
CA VAL A 59 8.36 -6.75 5.30
C VAL A 59 7.60 -5.43 5.44
N ALA A 60 6.48 -5.41 6.15
CA ALA A 60 5.71 -4.18 6.38
C ALA A 60 6.49 -3.15 7.20
N PHE A 61 7.18 -3.56 8.27
CA PHE A 61 8.05 -2.68 9.03
C PHE A 61 9.24 -2.18 8.22
N LEU A 62 9.84 -3.05 7.40
CA LEU A 62 10.94 -2.66 6.51
C LEU A 62 10.47 -1.64 5.45
N PHE A 63 9.29 -1.85 4.87
CA PHE A 63 8.67 -0.92 3.93
C PHE A 63 8.42 0.45 4.58
N LEU A 64 7.83 0.48 5.77
CA LEU A 64 7.60 1.72 6.52
C LEU A 64 8.91 2.50 6.73
N LEU A 65 9.98 1.79 7.13
CA LEU A 65 11.29 2.39 7.35
C LEU A 65 11.83 2.97 6.03
N PHE A 66 11.86 2.20 4.95
CA PHE A 66 12.37 2.70 3.67
C PHE A 66 11.52 3.82 3.07
N ASP A 67 10.21 3.83 3.26
CA ASP A 67 9.31 4.86 2.75
C ASP A 67 9.60 6.22 3.40
N ILE A 68 9.80 6.24 4.73
CA ILE A 68 10.24 7.44 5.45
C ILE A 68 11.59 7.94 4.90
N GLU A 69 12.50 7.03 4.61
CA GLU A 69 13.83 7.38 4.12
C GLU A 69 13.78 8.01 2.71
N VAL A 70 12.85 7.58 1.87
CA VAL A 70 12.61 8.15 0.53
C VAL A 70 12.04 9.57 0.62
N VAL A 71 11.25 9.89 1.66
CA VAL A 71 10.76 11.26 1.87
C VAL A 71 11.91 12.26 1.97
N PHE A 72 13.06 11.88 2.55
CA PHE A 72 14.25 12.73 2.63
C PHE A 72 14.93 13.00 1.28
N PHE A 73 14.64 12.20 0.25
CA PHE A 73 15.19 12.43 -1.09
C PHE A 73 14.56 13.67 -1.73
N PHE A 74 13.31 14.00 -1.39
CA PHE A 74 12.58 15.12 -2.03
C PHE A 74 13.21 16.48 -1.72
N PRO A 75 13.45 16.88 -0.44
CA PRO A 75 14.09 18.15 -0.14
C PRO A 75 15.47 18.25 -0.79
N TRP A 76 16.28 17.19 -0.69
CA TRP A 76 17.60 17.14 -1.31
C TRP A 76 17.53 17.34 -2.82
N ALA A 77 16.63 16.64 -3.52
CA ALA A 77 16.45 16.75 -4.96
C ALA A 77 16.05 18.17 -5.40
N VAL A 78 15.18 18.83 -4.62
CA VAL A 78 14.73 20.20 -4.89
C VAL A 78 15.88 21.21 -4.73
N VAL A 79 16.75 21.06 -3.73
CA VAL A 79 17.86 22.00 -3.48
C VAL A 79 19.20 21.59 -4.08
N PHE A 80 19.28 20.42 -4.74
CA PHE A 80 20.52 19.84 -5.27
C PHE A 80 21.37 20.83 -6.08
N LYS A 81 20.72 21.62 -6.96
CA LYS A 81 21.40 22.64 -7.78
C LYS A 81 22.18 23.68 -6.95
N LYS A 82 21.73 23.99 -5.73
CA LYS A 82 22.41 24.92 -4.80
C LYS A 82 23.54 24.24 -4.03
N LEU A 83 23.40 22.95 -3.72
CA LEU A 83 24.40 22.18 -2.97
C LEU A 83 25.57 21.69 -3.84
N GLY A 84 25.34 21.49 -5.14
CA GLY A 84 26.35 21.00 -6.08
C GLY A 84 27.00 19.69 -5.61
N PHE A 85 28.32 19.57 -5.78
CA PHE A 85 29.07 18.35 -5.43
C PHE A 85 28.96 17.96 -3.95
N LYS A 86 28.90 18.92 -3.02
CA LYS A 86 28.72 18.63 -1.59
C LYS A 86 27.40 17.92 -1.30
N GLY A 87 26.33 18.34 -1.98
CA GLY A 87 25.03 17.67 -1.89
C GLY A 87 25.06 16.24 -2.40
N LEU A 88 25.84 15.98 -3.46
CA LEU A 88 26.02 14.63 -3.99
C LEU A 88 26.73 13.71 -2.98
N VAL A 89 27.79 14.20 -2.33
CA VAL A 89 28.53 13.41 -1.33
C VAL A 89 27.66 13.09 -0.11
N ILE A 90 26.91 14.06 0.41
CA ILE A 90 26.02 13.87 1.56
C ILE A 90 24.90 12.87 1.25
N MET A 91 24.28 12.99 0.07
CA MET A 91 23.22 12.06 -0.31
C MET A 91 23.76 10.69 -0.69
N GLY A 92 24.96 10.64 -1.28
CA GLY A 92 25.67 9.40 -1.56
C GLY A 92 26.00 8.62 -0.29
N SER A 93 26.48 9.28 0.76
CA SER A 93 26.74 8.63 2.04
C SER A 93 25.45 8.17 2.72
N TYR A 94 24.37 8.95 2.64
CA TYR A 94 23.05 8.56 3.12
C TYR A 94 22.49 7.33 2.38
N LEU A 95 22.59 7.30 1.05
CA LEU A 95 22.19 6.14 0.25
C LEU A 95 23.02 4.89 0.57
N LEU A 96 24.32 5.04 0.84
CA LEU A 96 25.17 3.93 1.27
C LEU A 96 24.66 3.29 2.56
N ILE A 97 24.25 4.10 3.55
CA ILE A 97 23.69 3.59 4.81
C ILE A 97 22.41 2.77 4.53
N LEU A 98 21.53 3.25 3.65
CA LEU A 98 20.32 2.52 3.24
C LEU A 98 20.65 1.19 2.57
N ILE A 99 21.63 1.19 1.65
CA ILE A 99 22.08 -0.03 0.97
C ILE A 99 22.65 -1.04 1.98
N PHE A 100 23.45 -0.60 2.95
CA PHE A 100 23.96 -1.48 3.99
C PHE A 100 22.84 -2.05 4.87
N GLY A 101 21.87 -1.22 5.28
CA GLY A 101 20.70 -1.68 6.03
C GLY A 101 19.88 -2.71 5.24
N PHE A 102 19.67 -2.47 3.94
CA PHE A 102 18.98 -3.38 3.03
C PHE A 102 19.71 -4.72 2.89
N ILE A 103 21.02 -4.70 2.63
CA ILE A 103 21.84 -5.91 2.51
C ILE A 103 21.83 -6.70 3.82
N TYR A 104 21.89 -6.02 4.98
CA TYR A 104 21.78 -6.67 6.27
C TYR A 104 20.43 -7.36 6.46
N ALA A 105 19.33 -6.65 6.17
CA ALA A 105 17.98 -7.22 6.25
C ALA A 105 17.81 -8.43 5.33
N TRP A 106 18.35 -8.36 4.11
CA TRP A 106 18.37 -9.47 3.16
C TRP A 106 19.12 -10.68 3.74
N LYS A 107 20.35 -10.48 4.22
CA LYS A 107 21.17 -11.57 4.78
C LYS A 107 20.54 -12.21 6.01
N LYS A 108 19.73 -11.47 6.77
CA LYS A 108 18.99 -11.98 7.94
C LYS A 108 17.70 -12.70 7.56
N GLY A 109 17.36 -12.80 6.28
CA GLY A 109 16.13 -13.45 5.83
C GLY A 109 14.88 -12.63 6.14
N ALA A 110 14.96 -11.30 6.21
CA ALA A 110 13.80 -10.44 6.49
C ALA A 110 12.67 -10.57 5.44
N PHE A 111 12.99 -11.12 4.27
CA PHE A 111 12.08 -11.40 3.17
C PHE A 111 11.67 -12.87 3.06
N GLU A 112 12.18 -13.73 3.95
CA GLU A 112 11.78 -15.13 4.03
C GLU A 112 10.58 -15.24 4.96
N TRP A 113 9.60 -16.03 4.55
CA TRP A 113 8.32 -16.13 5.24
C TRP A 113 8.33 -17.44 6.00
N GLU A 114 7.96 -17.40 7.28
CA GLU A 114 7.78 -18.62 8.06
C GLU A 114 6.74 -19.51 7.37
N LYS A 115 7.10 -20.79 7.16
CA LYS A 115 6.22 -21.78 6.56
C LYS A 115 5.03 -22.07 7.45
#